data_AF-A0A943JP33-F1
#
_entry.id   AF-A0A943JP33-F1
#
_cell.length_a   1.000
_cell.length_b   1.000
_cell.length_c   1.000
_cell.angle_alpha   90.00
_cell.angle_beta   90.00
_cell.angle_gamma   90.00
#
_symmetry.space_group_name_H-M   'P 1'
#
loop_
_entity.id
_entity.type
_entity.pdbx_description
1 polymer ?
#
loop_
_entity_poly.entity_id
_entity_poly.type
_entity_poly.pdbx_seq_one_letter_code
_entity_poly.pdbx_strand_id
1 'polypeptide(L)'
;MVDYLYLKDSLHTFSQNYNFLKIFSIGKSVLNNEIYCIKFGIGKKEVLYTGGIHANEWITSLLLIKFTHNLCNAFVSNSQIYGYDAKYLYENCSLYIIPMINPDGINLVNNFYSIDSEVYISAHNIAKNYPDIPFPSGWKANINGVDLNSQFPANWKLGKKIKSNLGFNKPAPRDFAGETPLSEPESQAMYNFTLLKNISLCLCFHSQGEVIYWKYTDFLPPNSLDLAKEFAHVSGYELEDTPYNSSFGGFRDWFIRNFNKPGFTIEVRKR
;
A
#
# COMPACT_ATOMS: atom_id res chain seq x y z
N MET A 1 9.07 -15.99 -3.40
CA MET A 1 9.26 -14.71 -4.09
C MET A 1 7.89 -14.28 -4.58
N VAL A 2 7.49 -13.02 -4.39
CA VAL A 2 6.13 -12.55 -4.73
C VAL A 2 6.27 -11.44 -5.75
N ASP A 3 6.12 -11.83 -7.02
CA ASP A 3 6.08 -10.92 -8.16
C ASP A 3 4.63 -10.72 -8.64
N TYR A 4 4.46 -9.95 -9.71
CA TYR A 4 3.15 -9.66 -10.27
C TYR A 4 2.48 -10.91 -10.89
N LEU A 5 3.24 -11.90 -11.38
CA LEU A 5 2.67 -13.14 -11.90
C LEU A 5 2.03 -13.95 -10.78
N TYR A 6 2.72 -14.08 -9.63
CA TYR A 6 2.16 -14.71 -8.43
C TYR A 6 0.83 -14.06 -8.00
N LEU A 7 0.74 -12.73 -8.05
CA LEU A 7 -0.51 -12.02 -7.78
C LEU A 7 -1.60 -12.44 -8.78
N LYS A 8 -1.31 -12.42 -10.09
CA LYS A 8 -2.30 -12.80 -11.10
C LYS A 8 -2.79 -14.24 -10.93
N ASP A 9 -1.90 -15.18 -10.61
CA ASP A 9 -2.26 -16.58 -10.38
C ASP A 9 -3.14 -16.73 -9.14
N SER A 10 -2.85 -15.97 -8.08
CA SER A 10 -3.68 -15.90 -6.88
C SER A 10 -5.07 -15.33 -7.18
N LEU A 11 -5.14 -14.24 -7.95
CA LEU A 11 -6.42 -13.63 -8.36
C LEU A 11 -7.23 -14.55 -9.27
N HIS A 12 -6.57 -15.28 -10.18
CA HIS A 12 -7.22 -16.28 -11.02
C HIS A 12 -7.83 -17.39 -10.16
N THR A 13 -7.06 -17.92 -9.21
CA THR A 13 -7.53 -18.92 -8.24
C THR A 13 -8.73 -18.40 -7.44
N PHE A 14 -8.69 -17.14 -6.98
CA PHE A 14 -9.80 -16.53 -6.26
C PHE A 14 -11.06 -16.40 -7.15
N SER A 15 -10.90 -15.98 -8.41
CA SER A 15 -12.03 -15.83 -9.33
C SER A 15 -12.73 -17.16 -9.64
N GLN A 16 -11.99 -18.27 -9.64
CA GLN A 16 -12.53 -19.61 -9.90
C GLN A 16 -13.24 -20.19 -8.67
N ASN A 17 -12.72 -19.94 -7.46
CA ASN A 17 -13.20 -20.59 -6.25
C ASN A 17 -14.19 -19.74 -5.43
N TYR A 18 -14.19 -18.41 -5.61
CA TYR A 18 -14.96 -17.48 -4.77
C TYR A 18 -15.78 -16.51 -5.62
N ASN A 19 -16.91 -16.97 -6.16
CA ASN A 19 -17.80 -16.19 -7.02
C ASN A 19 -18.42 -14.94 -6.36
N PHE A 20 -18.36 -14.84 -5.03
CA PHE A 20 -18.83 -13.71 -4.24
C PHE A 20 -17.81 -12.56 -4.15
N LEU A 21 -16.55 -12.79 -4.56
CA LEU A 21 -15.56 -11.72 -4.69
C LEU A 21 -15.79 -10.94 -5.98
N LYS A 22 -15.58 -9.63 -5.92
CA LYS A 22 -15.43 -8.81 -7.13
C LYS A 22 -13.96 -8.43 -7.27
N ILE A 23 -13.33 -8.82 -8.37
CA ILE A 23 -11.95 -8.47 -8.70
C ILE A 23 -11.98 -7.54 -9.90
N PHE A 24 -11.37 -6.36 -9.77
CA PHE A 24 -11.34 -5.36 -10.83
C PHE A 24 -10.07 -4.52 -10.73
N SER A 25 -9.70 -3.84 -11.81
CA SER A 25 -8.57 -2.91 -11.83
C SER A 25 -9.01 -1.51 -11.40
N ILE A 26 -8.17 -0.81 -10.62
CA ILE A 26 -8.36 0.60 -10.25
C ILE A 26 -7.56 1.56 -11.13
N GLY A 27 -6.73 1.02 -12.03
CA GLY A 27 -5.80 1.77 -12.86
C GLY A 27 -4.61 0.91 -13.28
N LYS A 28 -3.61 1.54 -13.89
CA LYS A 28 -2.42 0.85 -14.38
C LYS A 28 -1.15 1.48 -13.83
N SER A 29 -0.10 0.68 -13.72
CA SER A 29 1.26 1.15 -13.46
C SER A 29 1.89 1.78 -14.69
N VAL A 30 3.10 2.32 -14.53
CA VAL A 30 3.92 2.88 -15.62
C VAL A 30 4.11 1.89 -16.77
N LEU A 31 4.35 0.61 -16.49
CA LEU A 31 4.51 -0.45 -17.49
C LEU A 31 3.19 -1.12 -17.90
N ASN A 32 2.06 -0.46 -17.67
CA ASN A 32 0.71 -0.92 -18.01
C ASN A 32 0.24 -2.20 -17.29
N ASN A 33 0.85 -2.55 -16.15
CA ASN A 33 0.31 -3.62 -15.30
C ASN A 33 -0.93 -3.12 -14.55
N GLU A 34 -2.02 -3.89 -14.57
CA GLU A 34 -3.24 -3.59 -13.83
C GLU A 34 -2.98 -3.53 -12.32
N ILE A 35 -3.54 -2.53 -11.65
CA ILE A 35 -3.53 -2.41 -10.19
C ILE A 35 -4.85 -2.98 -9.69
N TYR A 36 -4.83 -4.23 -9.27
CA TYR A 36 -6.05 -4.95 -8.88
C TYR A 36 -6.55 -4.55 -7.49
N CYS A 37 -7.88 -4.46 -7.38
CA CYS A 37 -8.62 -4.41 -6.14
C CYS A 37 -9.52 -5.65 -6.03
N ILE A 38 -9.52 -6.26 -4.85
CA ILE A 38 -10.45 -7.34 -4.46
C ILE A 38 -11.48 -6.72 -3.54
N LYS A 39 -12.77 -6.91 -3.84
CA LYS A 39 -13.88 -6.53 -2.95
C LYS A 39 -14.48 -7.79 -2.34
N PHE A 40 -14.51 -7.83 -1.01
CA PHE A 40 -15.26 -8.78 -0.20
C PHE A 40 -16.40 -8.05 0.52
N GLY A 41 -17.62 -8.60 0.46
CA GLY A 41 -18.78 -8.07 1.17
C GLY A 41 -19.64 -7.08 0.38
N ILE A 42 -20.83 -6.82 0.93
CA ILE A 42 -21.91 -6.04 0.34
C ILE A 42 -22.44 -4.94 1.26
N GLY A 43 -21.90 -4.83 2.48
CA GLY A 43 -22.36 -3.86 3.45
C GLY A 43 -21.95 -2.43 3.14
N LYS A 44 -22.60 -1.47 3.79
CA LYS A 44 -22.42 -0.02 3.57
C LYS A 44 -21.14 0.53 4.20
N LYS A 45 -20.55 -0.15 5.19
CA LYS A 45 -19.29 0.25 5.82
C LYS A 45 -18.12 -0.16 4.93
N GLU A 46 -17.59 0.78 4.15
CA GLU A 46 -16.46 0.52 3.26
C GLU A 46 -15.13 0.65 4.02
N VAL A 47 -14.22 -0.30 3.85
CA VAL A 47 -12.89 -0.31 4.48
C VAL A 47 -11.83 -0.57 3.41
N LEU A 48 -10.68 0.09 3.48
CA LEU A 48 -9.62 -0.02 2.47
C LEU A 48 -8.31 -0.56 3.05
N TYR A 49 -7.84 -1.70 2.55
CA TYR A 49 -6.53 -2.28 2.89
C TYR A 49 -5.60 -2.18 1.68
N THR A 50 -4.38 -1.69 1.89
CA THR A 50 -3.41 -1.48 0.82
C THR A 50 -2.06 -2.08 1.16
N GLY A 51 -1.40 -2.70 0.18
CA GLY A 51 -0.05 -3.23 0.31
C GLY A 51 0.77 -3.02 -0.95
N GLY A 52 2.06 -3.33 -0.86
CA GLY A 52 2.98 -3.30 -1.99
C GLY A 52 3.11 -1.93 -2.64
N ILE A 53 3.03 -0.84 -1.86
CA ILE A 53 3.29 0.51 -2.37
C ILE A 53 4.80 0.76 -2.52
N HIS A 54 5.61 0.31 -1.55
CA HIS A 54 7.06 0.26 -1.69
C HIS A 54 7.49 -1.09 -2.24
N ALA A 55 8.37 -1.07 -3.24
CA ALA A 55 8.79 -2.25 -3.99
C ALA A 55 9.44 -3.32 -3.11
N ASN A 56 10.44 -2.96 -2.30
CA ASN A 56 11.12 -3.89 -1.40
C ASN A 56 10.28 -4.35 -0.18
N GLU A 57 9.07 -3.82 0.00
CA GLU A 57 8.12 -4.22 1.04
C GLU A 57 7.06 -5.19 0.48
N TRP A 58 7.40 -5.93 -0.59
CA TRP A 58 6.55 -6.90 -1.31
C TRP A 58 5.88 -7.96 -0.42
N ILE A 59 6.41 -8.19 0.79
CA ILE A 59 5.80 -9.09 1.77
C ILE A 59 4.39 -8.64 2.18
N THR A 60 4.10 -7.34 2.12
CA THR A 60 2.77 -6.78 2.43
C THR A 60 1.72 -7.24 1.40
N SER A 61 2.11 -7.42 0.14
CA SER A 61 1.25 -8.03 -0.88
C SER A 61 0.89 -9.47 -0.55
N LEU A 62 1.87 -10.26 -0.10
CA LEU A 62 1.64 -11.65 0.32
C LEU A 62 0.72 -11.73 1.53
N LEU A 63 0.92 -10.83 2.50
CA LEU A 63 0.08 -10.73 3.69
C LEU A 63 -1.38 -10.53 3.30
N LEU A 64 -1.66 -9.59 2.39
CA LEU A 64 -3.04 -9.30 1.96
C LEU A 64 -3.64 -10.42 1.11
N ILE A 65 -2.87 -11.07 0.25
CA ILE A 65 -3.33 -12.25 -0.50
C ILE A 65 -3.69 -13.39 0.48
N LYS A 66 -2.81 -13.69 1.45
CA LYS A 66 -3.05 -14.73 2.45
C LYS A 66 -4.24 -14.41 3.35
N PHE A 67 -4.36 -13.16 3.79
CA PHE A 67 -5.52 -12.70 4.55
C PHE A 67 -6.82 -12.88 3.76
N THR A 68 -6.83 -12.50 2.47
CA THR A 68 -7.99 -12.67 1.59
C THR A 68 -8.38 -14.13 1.48
N HIS A 69 -7.42 -15.02 1.25
CA HIS A 69 -7.68 -16.46 1.17
C HIS A 69 -8.32 -17.01 2.46
N ASN A 70 -7.77 -16.64 3.62
CA ASN A 70 -8.31 -17.06 4.93
C ASN A 70 -9.73 -16.54 5.15
N LEU A 71 -10.00 -15.28 4.79
CA LEU A 71 -11.33 -14.66 4.89
C LEU A 71 -12.35 -15.38 3.99
N CYS A 72 -11.97 -15.69 2.76
CA CYS A 72 -12.82 -16.43 1.83
C CYS A 72 -13.11 -17.85 2.32
N ASN A 73 -12.11 -18.57 2.85
CA ASN A 73 -12.32 -19.89 3.42
C ASN A 73 -13.26 -19.84 4.63
N ALA A 74 -13.08 -18.87 5.52
CA ALA A 74 -13.99 -18.69 6.65
C ALA A 74 -15.44 -18.43 6.19
N PHE A 75 -15.62 -17.60 5.16
CA PHE A 75 -16.95 -17.32 4.60
C PHE A 75 -17.59 -18.55 3.96
N VAL A 76 -16.86 -19.29 3.10
CA VAL A 76 -17.37 -20.50 2.42
C VAL A 76 -17.71 -21.60 3.43
N SER A 77 -16.91 -21.75 4.48
CA SER A 77 -17.14 -22.74 5.54
C SER A 77 -18.17 -22.29 6.60
N ASN A 78 -18.82 -21.13 6.43
CA ASN A 78 -19.74 -20.54 7.39
C ASN A 78 -19.15 -20.52 8.82
N SER A 79 -17.89 -20.08 8.91
CA SER A 79 -17.09 -20.07 10.13
C SER A 79 -16.60 -18.66 10.47
N GLN A 80 -15.66 -18.59 11.42
CA GLN A 80 -15.15 -17.34 11.95
C GLN A 80 -13.73 -17.06 11.48
N ILE A 81 -13.39 -15.79 11.33
CA ILE A 81 -12.02 -15.29 11.19
C ILE A 81 -11.66 -14.51 12.45
N TYR A 82 -10.65 -14.98 13.19
CA TYR A 82 -10.22 -14.39 14.47
C TYR A 82 -11.38 -14.12 15.46
N GLY A 83 -12.33 -15.05 15.57
CA GLY A 83 -13.49 -14.94 16.46
C GLY A 83 -14.68 -14.14 15.92
N TYR A 84 -14.57 -13.55 14.72
CA TYR A 84 -15.65 -12.81 14.07
C TYR A 84 -16.31 -13.65 12.97
N ASP A 85 -17.63 -13.69 12.95
CA ASP A 85 -18.42 -14.38 11.93
C ASP A 85 -18.17 -13.78 10.54
N ALA A 86 -17.67 -14.60 9.60
CA ALA A 86 -17.32 -14.14 8.27
C ALA A 86 -18.53 -13.70 7.43
N LYS A 87 -19.70 -14.31 7.66
CA LYS A 87 -20.96 -13.94 7.01
C LYS A 87 -21.46 -12.59 7.52
N TYR A 88 -21.41 -12.37 8.83
CA TYR A 88 -21.71 -11.06 9.42
C TYR A 88 -20.83 -9.96 8.82
N LEU A 89 -19.51 -10.22 8.71
CA LEU A 89 -18.58 -9.29 8.08
C LEU A 89 -18.93 -9.02 6.61
N TYR A 90 -19.28 -10.06 5.85
CA TYR A 90 -19.68 -9.92 4.44
C TYR A 90 -20.95 -9.07 4.28
N GLU A 91 -21.96 -9.26 5.14
CA GLU A 91 -23.25 -8.57 5.05
C GLU A 91 -23.16 -7.10 5.52
N ASN A 92 -22.29 -6.80 6.48
CA ASN A 92 -22.24 -5.48 7.13
C ASN A 92 -21.09 -4.58 6.65
N CYS A 93 -20.06 -5.14 6.04
CA CYS A 93 -18.91 -4.40 5.52
C CYS A 93 -18.67 -4.65 4.02
N SER A 94 -18.02 -3.70 3.36
CA SER A 94 -17.40 -3.86 2.04
C SER A 94 -15.91 -3.61 2.19
N LEU A 95 -15.12 -4.68 2.25
CA LEU A 95 -13.67 -4.61 2.34
C LEU A 95 -13.05 -4.55 0.95
N TYR A 96 -12.36 -3.46 0.65
CA TYR A 96 -11.56 -3.25 -0.55
C TYR A 96 -10.09 -3.53 -0.22
N ILE A 97 -9.48 -4.46 -0.95
CA ILE A 97 -8.10 -4.89 -0.74
C ILE A 97 -7.33 -4.64 -2.03
N ILE A 98 -6.32 -3.77 -1.97
CA ILE A 98 -5.39 -3.49 -3.07
C ILE A 98 -4.05 -4.11 -2.66
N PRO A 99 -3.80 -5.38 -3.03
CA PRO A 99 -2.64 -6.10 -2.51
C PRO A 99 -1.31 -5.56 -3.05
N MET A 100 -1.30 -4.96 -4.24
CA MET A 100 -0.07 -4.56 -4.93
C MET A 100 -0.27 -3.28 -5.71
N ILE A 101 0.18 -2.16 -5.14
CA ILE A 101 0.08 -0.83 -5.79
C ILE A 101 1.22 -0.61 -6.79
N ASN A 102 2.42 -1.13 -6.50
CA ASN A 102 3.64 -0.95 -7.29
C ASN A 102 4.10 -2.27 -7.94
N PRO A 103 3.34 -2.82 -8.90
CA PRO A 103 3.69 -4.09 -9.52
C PRO A 103 5.04 -4.04 -10.25
N ASP A 104 5.37 -2.90 -10.88
CA ASP A 104 6.60 -2.75 -11.66
C ASP A 104 7.84 -2.74 -10.74
N GLY A 105 7.81 -1.97 -9.66
CA GLY A 105 8.89 -1.97 -8.68
C GLY A 105 9.02 -3.32 -7.96
N ILE A 106 7.91 -3.97 -7.62
CA ILE A 106 7.92 -5.30 -6.99
C ILE A 106 8.55 -6.35 -7.92
N ASN A 107 8.23 -6.32 -9.22
CA ASN A 107 8.87 -7.18 -10.22
C ASN A 107 10.39 -6.94 -10.27
N LEU A 108 10.83 -5.68 -10.22
CA LEU A 108 12.26 -5.33 -10.21
C LEU A 108 13.01 -5.95 -9.03
N VAL A 109 12.50 -5.78 -7.80
CA VAL A 109 13.20 -6.30 -6.60
C VAL A 109 13.11 -7.81 -6.45
N ASN A 110 12.19 -8.46 -7.19
CA ASN A 110 12.04 -9.90 -7.27
C ASN A 110 12.66 -10.48 -8.56
N ASN A 111 13.60 -9.78 -9.19
CA ASN A 111 14.38 -10.29 -10.35
C ASN A 111 13.53 -10.79 -11.53
N PHE A 112 12.32 -10.25 -11.72
CA PHE A 112 11.44 -10.64 -12.82
C PHE A 112 11.96 -10.15 -14.17
N TYR A 113 12.58 -8.97 -14.20
CA TYR A 113 13.17 -8.40 -15.41
C TYR A 113 14.58 -8.93 -15.65
N SER A 114 14.87 -9.34 -16.89
CA SER A 114 16.24 -9.68 -17.30
C SER A 114 17.17 -8.48 -17.11
N ILE A 115 18.43 -8.74 -16.72
CA ILE A 115 19.46 -7.71 -16.52
C ILE A 115 19.73 -6.88 -17.79
N ASP A 116 19.53 -7.47 -18.96
CA ASP A 116 19.73 -6.82 -20.26
C ASP A 116 18.46 -6.10 -20.76
N SER A 117 17.35 -6.15 -20.02
CA SER A 117 16.12 -5.45 -20.40
C SER A 117 16.24 -3.94 -20.20
N GLU A 118 15.59 -3.17 -21.07
CA GLU A 118 15.55 -1.70 -20.97
C GLU A 118 15.02 -1.23 -19.61
N VAL A 119 14.03 -1.93 -19.07
CA VAL A 119 13.44 -1.65 -17.74
C VAL A 119 14.49 -1.78 -16.64
N TYR A 120 15.23 -2.90 -16.61
CA TYR A 120 16.27 -3.12 -15.61
C TYR A 120 17.40 -2.11 -15.77
N ILE A 121 17.87 -1.89 -17.00
CA ILE A 121 18.96 -0.94 -17.29
C ILE A 121 18.58 0.49 -16.87
N SER A 122 17.35 0.91 -17.16
CA SER A 122 16.83 2.23 -16.76
C SER A 122 16.84 2.41 -15.24
N ALA A 123 16.23 1.47 -14.51
CA ALA A 123 16.22 1.49 -13.04
C ALA A 123 17.64 1.42 -12.45
N HIS A 124 18.52 0.60 -13.04
CA HIS A 124 19.91 0.48 -12.62
C HIS A 124 20.68 1.79 -12.83
N ASN A 125 20.44 2.50 -13.94
CA ASN A 125 21.06 3.81 -14.19
C ASN A 125 20.59 4.88 -13.22
N ILE A 126 19.33 4.85 -12.77
CA ILE A 126 18.86 5.68 -11.66
C ILE A 126 19.64 5.34 -10.39
N ALA A 127 19.73 4.05 -10.04
CA ALA A 127 20.39 3.58 -8.83
C ALA A 127 21.89 3.90 -8.76
N LYS A 128 22.60 3.96 -9.89
CA LYS A 128 24.02 4.37 -9.95
C LYS A 128 24.29 5.76 -9.36
N ASN A 129 23.29 6.65 -9.34
CA ASN A 129 23.42 7.96 -8.72
C ASN A 129 23.34 7.92 -7.19
N TYR A 130 23.03 6.76 -6.60
CA TYR A 130 22.81 6.55 -5.16
C TYR A 130 23.52 5.25 -4.70
N PRO A 131 24.86 5.18 -4.78
CA PRO A 131 25.63 3.95 -4.56
C PRO A 131 25.49 3.35 -3.15
N ASP A 132 25.11 4.16 -2.15
CA ASP A 132 24.89 3.71 -0.77
C ASP A 132 23.58 2.91 -0.60
N ILE A 133 22.72 2.89 -1.62
CA ILE A 133 21.47 2.15 -1.62
C ILE A 133 21.66 0.86 -2.42
N PRO A 134 21.51 -0.33 -1.80
CA PRO A 134 21.63 -1.59 -2.50
C PRO A 134 20.65 -1.69 -3.69
N PHE A 135 21.09 -2.28 -4.79
CA PHE A 135 20.25 -2.51 -5.97
C PHE A 135 20.23 -3.99 -6.38
N PRO A 136 19.06 -4.58 -6.68
CA PRO A 136 17.73 -3.96 -6.63
C PRO A 136 17.10 -3.95 -5.23
N SER A 137 17.67 -4.64 -4.23
CA SER A 137 17.02 -4.90 -2.93
C SER A 137 16.66 -3.66 -2.10
N GLY A 138 17.34 -2.54 -2.29
CA GLY A 138 17.05 -1.26 -1.65
C GLY A 138 16.04 -0.38 -2.41
N TRP A 139 15.53 -0.83 -3.56
CA TRP A 139 14.55 -0.09 -4.35
C TRP A 139 13.18 -0.08 -3.65
N LYS A 140 12.70 1.12 -3.30
CA LYS A 140 11.37 1.37 -2.71
C LYS A 140 10.42 2.01 -3.71
N ALA A 141 10.93 2.85 -4.60
CA ALA A 141 10.16 3.65 -5.56
C ALA A 141 9.38 2.81 -6.58
N ASN A 142 8.53 3.46 -7.39
CA ASN A 142 8.04 2.86 -8.64
C ASN A 142 9.18 2.75 -9.67
N ILE A 143 8.88 2.24 -10.88
CA ILE A 143 9.91 1.99 -11.88
C ILE A 143 10.60 3.26 -12.41
N ASN A 144 9.92 4.41 -12.34
CA ASN A 144 10.48 5.71 -12.70
C ASN A 144 11.37 6.32 -11.59
N GLY A 145 11.54 5.62 -10.46
CA GLY A 145 12.31 6.15 -9.34
C GLY A 145 11.58 7.23 -8.55
N VAL A 146 10.23 7.22 -8.54
CA VAL A 146 9.40 8.09 -7.70
C VAL A 146 8.81 7.30 -6.54
N ASP A 147 8.93 7.85 -5.33
CA ASP A 147 8.33 7.29 -4.14
C ASP A 147 6.82 7.55 -4.12
N LEU A 148 6.04 6.49 -4.35
CA LEU A 148 4.59 6.57 -4.42
C LEU A 148 3.96 7.04 -3.10
N ASN A 149 4.55 6.74 -1.94
CA ASN A 149 4.04 7.21 -0.66
C ASN A 149 4.58 8.60 -0.29
N SER A 150 5.10 9.34 -1.27
CA SER A 150 5.45 10.76 -1.18
C SER A 150 4.73 11.61 -2.24
N GLN A 151 3.68 11.07 -2.89
CA GLN A 151 3.00 11.69 -4.03
C GLN A 151 1.66 12.36 -3.70
N PHE A 152 1.07 12.12 -2.52
CA PHE A 152 -0.28 12.56 -2.20
C PHE A 152 -0.32 14.01 -1.70
N PRO A 153 -1.41 14.78 -1.94
CA PRO A 153 -1.47 16.22 -1.64
C PRO A 153 -1.70 16.54 -0.15
N ALA A 154 -0.83 16.01 0.72
CA ALA A 154 -0.81 16.26 2.17
C ALA A 154 0.50 16.94 2.57
N ASN A 155 0.53 18.28 2.49
CA ASN A 155 1.74 19.09 2.65
C ASN A 155 2.90 18.64 1.73
N TRP A 156 2.55 18.15 0.52
CA TRP A 156 3.50 17.61 -0.45
C TRP A 156 4.68 18.53 -0.75
N LYS A 157 4.45 19.85 -0.92
CA LYS A 157 5.54 20.82 -1.18
C LYS A 157 6.58 20.85 -0.06
N LEU A 158 6.14 20.71 1.19
CA LEU A 158 7.02 20.62 2.35
C LEU A 158 7.79 19.28 2.34
N GLY A 159 7.08 18.18 2.09
CA GLY A 159 7.68 16.85 1.91
C GLY A 159 8.77 16.85 0.83
N LYS A 160 8.47 17.35 -0.38
CA LYS A 160 9.43 17.48 -1.49
C LYS A 160 10.66 18.29 -1.08
N LYS A 161 10.48 19.42 -0.37
CA LYS A 161 11.61 20.23 0.12
C LYS A 161 12.49 19.45 1.09
N ILE A 162 11.89 18.73 2.04
CA ILE A 162 12.64 17.91 3.02
C ILE A 162 13.42 16.81 2.30
N LYS A 163 12.78 16.04 1.41
CA LYS A 163 13.44 14.97 0.65
C LYS A 163 14.55 15.49 -0.26
N SER A 164 14.33 16.64 -0.91
CA SER A 164 15.35 17.31 -1.74
C SER A 164 16.58 17.71 -0.92
N ASN A 165 16.39 18.24 0.29
CA ASN A 165 17.50 18.57 1.21
C ASN A 165 18.28 17.34 1.69
N LEU A 166 17.68 16.15 1.66
CA LEU A 166 18.32 14.87 1.95
C LEU A 166 19.00 14.24 0.73
N GLY A 167 19.02 14.93 -0.42
CA GLY A 167 19.65 14.46 -1.66
C GLY A 167 18.70 13.77 -2.64
N PHE A 168 17.42 13.62 -2.32
CA PHE A 168 16.41 13.00 -3.19
C PHE A 168 15.63 14.06 -3.99
N ASN A 169 16.32 14.76 -4.88
CA ASN A 169 15.77 15.86 -5.68
C ASN A 169 15.54 15.52 -7.17
N LYS A 170 15.80 14.27 -7.55
CA LYS A 170 15.61 13.70 -8.89
C LYS A 170 15.24 12.21 -8.76
N PRO A 171 14.79 11.52 -9.82
CA PRO A 171 14.52 10.08 -9.78
C PRO A 171 15.58 9.29 -9.01
N ALA A 172 15.11 8.44 -8.09
CA ALA A 172 15.94 7.75 -7.12
C ALA A 172 15.34 6.39 -6.74
N PRO A 173 16.13 5.45 -6.18
CA PRO A 173 15.60 4.19 -5.67
C PRO A 173 14.54 4.36 -4.58
N ARG A 174 14.46 5.52 -3.91
CA ARG A 174 13.55 5.81 -2.79
C ARG A 174 13.44 7.32 -2.58
N ASP A 175 12.46 7.74 -1.78
CA ASP A 175 12.35 9.07 -1.18
C ASP A 175 12.19 10.27 -2.16
N PHE A 176 12.34 10.10 -3.48
CA PHE A 176 12.07 11.16 -4.44
C PHE A 176 10.55 11.39 -4.58
N ALA A 177 10.08 12.57 -4.16
CA ALA A 177 8.67 12.91 -4.09
C ALA A 177 7.98 13.20 -5.44
N GLY A 178 8.71 13.11 -6.56
CA GLY A 178 8.21 13.44 -7.90
C GLY A 178 8.24 14.94 -8.23
N GLU A 179 7.90 15.27 -9.48
CA GLU A 179 7.94 16.67 -9.93
C GLU A 179 6.72 17.49 -9.50
N THR A 180 5.56 16.84 -9.45
CA THR A 180 4.28 17.37 -8.97
C THR A 180 3.60 16.30 -8.11
N PRO A 181 2.66 16.66 -7.22
CA PRO A 181 1.86 15.64 -6.54
C PRO A 181 1.08 14.82 -7.58
N LEU A 182 0.92 13.53 -7.31
CA LEU A 182 0.21 12.58 -8.17
C LEU A 182 0.73 12.59 -9.62
N SER A 183 2.05 12.70 -9.83
CA SER A 183 2.66 12.55 -11.16
C SER A 183 2.60 11.11 -11.67
N GLU A 184 2.67 10.14 -10.76
CA GLU A 184 2.71 8.72 -11.12
C GLU A 184 1.32 8.08 -11.26
N PRO A 185 1.10 7.23 -12.27
CA PRO A 185 -0.20 6.63 -12.54
C PRO A 185 -0.69 5.71 -11.39
N GLU A 186 0.22 5.07 -10.65
CA GLU A 186 -0.14 4.25 -9.49
C GLU A 186 -0.75 5.10 -8.36
N SER A 187 -0.14 6.27 -8.11
CA SER A 187 -0.64 7.21 -7.09
C SER A 187 -1.96 7.84 -7.53
N GLN A 188 -2.12 8.16 -8.81
CA GLN A 188 -3.37 8.65 -9.38
C GLN A 188 -4.50 7.61 -9.28
N ALA A 189 -4.21 6.34 -9.56
CA ALA A 189 -5.18 5.25 -9.44
C ALA A 189 -5.72 5.15 -8.00
N MET A 190 -4.83 5.15 -7.01
CA MET A 190 -5.17 5.15 -5.59
C MET A 190 -6.02 6.36 -5.18
N TYR A 191 -5.60 7.55 -5.61
CA TYR A 191 -6.28 8.81 -5.33
C TYR A 191 -7.71 8.83 -5.90
N ASN A 192 -7.85 8.52 -7.19
CA ASN A 192 -9.13 8.51 -7.89
C ASN A 192 -10.07 7.44 -7.34
N PHE A 193 -9.56 6.23 -7.09
CA PHE A 193 -10.35 5.17 -6.50
C PHE A 193 -10.90 5.57 -5.13
N THR A 194 -10.08 6.19 -4.28
CA THR A 194 -10.50 6.60 -2.93
C THR A 194 -11.56 7.71 -2.98
N LEU A 195 -11.47 8.66 -3.93
CA LEU A 195 -12.49 9.70 -4.11
C LEU A 195 -13.85 9.16 -4.55
N LEU A 196 -13.88 8.01 -5.25
CA LEU A 196 -15.11 7.36 -5.70
C LEU A 196 -15.79 6.50 -4.62
N LYS A 197 -15.22 6.44 -3.41
CA LYS A 197 -15.66 5.57 -2.32
C LYS A 197 -15.94 6.36 -1.05
N ASN A 198 -16.82 5.82 -0.21
CA ASN A 198 -17.07 6.33 1.13
C ASN A 198 -16.30 5.50 2.16
N ILE A 199 -14.98 5.39 1.97
CA ILE A 199 -14.09 4.64 2.86
C ILE A 199 -14.24 5.18 4.29
N SER A 200 -14.54 4.29 5.24
CA SER A 200 -14.74 4.60 6.66
C SER A 200 -13.41 4.61 7.41
N LEU A 201 -12.46 3.76 7.02
CA LEU A 201 -11.08 3.74 7.50
C LEU A 201 -10.16 3.05 6.50
N CYS A 202 -8.85 3.33 6.55
CA CYS A 202 -7.85 2.63 5.74
C CYS A 202 -6.67 2.08 6.56
N LEU A 203 -6.19 0.89 6.20
CA LEU A 203 -4.95 0.29 6.71
C LEU A 203 -3.94 0.16 5.57
N CYS A 204 -2.83 0.87 5.71
CA CYS A 204 -1.72 0.89 4.76
C CYS A 204 -0.58 0.04 5.30
N PHE A 205 -0.42 -1.16 4.74
CA PHE A 205 0.63 -2.09 5.16
C PHE A 205 1.96 -1.72 4.52
N HIS A 206 2.98 -1.61 5.35
CA HIS A 206 4.37 -1.30 5.03
C HIS A 206 5.29 -2.25 5.79
N SER A 207 6.61 -2.16 5.59
CA SER A 207 7.61 -2.86 6.38
C SER A 207 8.87 -1.99 6.49
N GLN A 208 9.53 -1.86 7.64
CA GLN A 208 9.50 -2.69 8.84
C GLN A 208 9.55 -1.88 10.13
N GLY A 209 9.07 -2.47 11.24
CA GLY A 209 9.09 -1.80 12.54
C GLY A 209 8.32 -2.49 13.65
N GLU A 210 7.29 -3.27 13.35
CA GLU A 210 6.26 -3.69 14.34
C GLU A 210 5.61 -2.47 15.02
N VAL A 211 5.30 -1.46 14.20
CA VAL A 211 4.79 -0.14 14.63
C VAL A 211 3.53 0.23 13.87
N ILE A 212 2.63 0.93 14.55
CA ILE A 212 1.41 1.51 13.99
C ILE A 212 1.46 3.03 14.11
N TYR A 213 1.43 3.71 12.96
CA TYR A 213 1.23 5.15 12.90
C TYR A 213 -0.25 5.45 12.60
N TRP A 214 -0.90 6.24 13.46
CA TRP A 214 -2.37 6.35 13.51
C TRP A 214 -2.92 7.78 13.38
N LYS A 215 -2.04 8.77 13.27
CA LYS A 215 -2.39 10.20 13.11
C LYS A 215 -1.57 10.86 12.02
N TYR A 216 -1.97 12.07 11.64
CA TYR A 216 -1.21 12.94 10.73
C TYR A 216 -1.05 14.32 11.37
N THR A 217 0.16 14.70 11.76
CA THR A 217 0.41 15.94 12.51
C THR A 217 -0.55 16.05 13.71
N ASP A 218 -1.33 17.14 13.80
CA ASP A 218 -2.32 17.37 14.86
C ASP A 218 -3.74 16.88 14.47
N PHE A 219 -3.91 16.24 13.31
CA PHE A 219 -5.20 15.68 12.91
C PHE A 219 -5.46 14.38 13.68
N LEU A 220 -6.52 14.39 14.48
CA LEU A 220 -6.99 13.27 15.30
C LEU A 220 -8.42 12.89 14.90
N PRO A 221 -8.61 12.09 13.84
CA PRO A 221 -9.95 11.66 13.44
C PRO A 221 -10.71 10.99 14.58
N PRO A 222 -12.05 11.14 14.64
CA PRO A 222 -12.86 10.46 15.64
C PRO A 222 -12.61 8.95 15.67
N ASN A 223 -12.49 8.39 16.87
CA ASN A 223 -12.20 6.97 17.13
C ASN A 223 -10.83 6.46 16.64
N SER A 224 -9.96 7.30 16.07
CA SER A 224 -8.66 6.84 15.52
C SER A 224 -7.78 6.23 16.61
N LEU A 225 -7.67 6.89 17.78
CA LEU A 225 -6.85 6.40 18.89
C LEU A 225 -7.38 5.09 19.49
N ASP A 226 -8.69 4.95 19.66
CA ASP A 226 -9.26 3.73 20.24
C ASP A 226 -9.08 2.54 19.29
N LEU A 227 -9.28 2.75 17.99
CA LEU A 227 -8.95 1.76 16.96
C LEU A 227 -7.45 1.44 16.94
N ALA A 228 -6.58 2.44 17.05
CA ALA A 228 -5.13 2.23 17.12
C ALA A 228 -4.75 1.34 18.31
N LYS A 229 -5.29 1.63 19.49
CA LYS A 229 -5.07 0.82 20.71
C LYS A 229 -5.54 -0.61 20.54
N GLU A 230 -6.69 -0.81 19.90
CA GLU A 230 -7.18 -2.16 19.60
C GLU A 230 -6.25 -2.88 18.62
N PHE A 231 -5.80 -2.21 17.56
CA PHE A 231 -4.82 -2.79 16.63
C PHE A 231 -3.50 -3.13 17.30
N ALA A 232 -2.98 -2.25 18.16
CA ALA A 232 -1.79 -2.53 18.97
C ALA A 232 -2.00 -3.73 19.90
N HIS A 233 -3.17 -3.82 20.55
CA HIS A 233 -3.51 -4.94 21.44
C HIS A 233 -3.50 -6.28 20.70
N VAL A 234 -4.18 -6.38 19.54
CA VAL A 234 -4.30 -7.65 18.80
C VAL A 234 -3.04 -8.03 18.02
N SER A 235 -2.20 -7.07 17.65
CA SER A 235 -0.96 -7.32 16.89
C SER A 235 0.28 -7.43 17.78
N GLY A 236 0.26 -6.84 18.97
CA GLY A 236 1.44 -6.64 19.81
C GLY A 236 2.37 -5.51 19.33
N TYR A 237 1.96 -4.71 18.35
CA TYR A 237 2.77 -3.61 17.78
C TYR A 237 2.66 -2.34 18.61
N GLU A 238 3.70 -1.52 18.59
CA GLU A 238 3.73 -0.25 19.31
C GLU A 238 2.99 0.86 18.54
N LEU A 239 2.35 1.76 19.27
CA LEU A 239 1.84 3.01 18.70
C LEU A 239 2.93 4.06 18.73
N GLU A 240 3.33 4.57 17.57
CA GLU A 240 4.32 5.65 17.48
C GLU A 240 3.76 6.86 16.71
N ASP A 241 4.43 7.99 16.91
CA ASP A 241 4.28 9.16 16.05
C ASP A 241 5.12 8.97 14.78
N THR A 242 4.59 9.39 13.62
CA THR A 242 5.35 9.32 12.38
C THR A 242 6.59 10.23 12.46
N PRO A 243 7.79 9.73 12.13
CA PRO A 243 8.98 10.56 12.05
C PRO A 243 8.77 11.76 11.13
N TYR A 244 9.20 12.95 11.56
CA TYR A 244 8.90 14.20 10.86
C TYR A 244 9.30 14.18 9.37
N ASN A 245 10.45 13.58 9.04
CA ASN A 245 10.95 13.45 7.67
C ASN A 245 10.15 12.49 6.76
N SER A 246 9.24 11.73 7.35
CA SER A 246 8.34 10.77 6.68
C SER A 246 6.87 11.14 6.84
N SER A 247 6.57 12.30 7.42
CA SER A 247 5.22 12.71 7.82
C SER A 247 4.51 13.56 6.77
N PHE A 248 4.92 13.54 5.49
CA PHE A 248 4.31 14.37 4.44
C PHE A 248 4.25 13.65 3.11
N GLY A 249 3.17 13.86 2.36
CA GLY A 249 3.00 13.29 1.02
C GLY A 249 2.50 11.84 1.00
N GLY A 250 2.27 11.22 2.16
CA GLY A 250 1.77 9.86 2.26
C GLY A 250 0.28 9.70 1.94
N PHE A 251 -0.12 8.51 1.50
CA PHE A 251 -1.53 8.20 1.23
C PHE A 251 -2.38 8.36 2.49
N ARG A 252 -1.93 7.78 3.61
CA ARG A 252 -2.58 7.89 4.92
C ARG A 252 -2.73 9.35 5.35
N ASP A 253 -1.68 10.15 5.16
CA ASP A 253 -1.66 11.57 5.54
C ASP A 253 -2.75 12.35 4.79
N TRP A 254 -2.84 12.12 3.48
CA TRP A 254 -3.89 12.70 2.63
C TRP A 254 -5.27 12.21 3.04
N PHE A 255 -5.44 10.91 3.30
CA PHE A 255 -6.72 10.36 3.72
C PHE A 255 -7.23 11.01 5.02
N ILE A 256 -6.38 11.07 6.05
CA ILE A 256 -6.70 11.69 7.34
C ILE A 256 -7.04 13.16 7.15
N ARG A 257 -6.20 13.92 6.44
CA ARG A 257 -6.39 15.36 6.24
C ARG A 257 -7.66 15.69 5.46
N ASN A 258 -7.94 14.95 4.38
CA ASN A 258 -9.00 15.30 3.44
C ASN A 258 -10.38 14.78 3.86
N PHE A 259 -10.44 13.63 4.53
CA PHE A 259 -11.71 13.02 4.91
C PHE A 259 -12.00 13.09 6.41
N ASN A 260 -11.01 13.44 7.24
CA ASN A 260 -11.11 13.41 8.70
C ASN A 260 -11.61 12.05 9.21
N LYS A 261 -11.03 10.96 8.67
CA LYS A 261 -11.37 9.58 9.00
C LYS A 261 -10.12 8.78 9.42
N PRO A 262 -10.28 7.71 10.24
CA PRO A 262 -9.15 6.92 10.72
C PRO A 262 -8.32 6.31 9.59
N GLY A 263 -7.02 6.56 9.60
CA GLY A 263 -6.06 6.00 8.66
C GLY A 263 -4.82 5.52 9.41
N PHE A 264 -4.33 4.34 9.06
CA PHE A 264 -3.25 3.68 9.79
C PHE A 264 -2.17 3.23 8.83
N THR A 265 -0.90 3.44 9.19
CA THR A 265 0.22 2.71 8.59
C THR A 265 0.61 1.59 9.53
N ILE A 266 0.64 0.36 9.03
CA ILE A 266 1.02 -0.83 9.76
C ILE A 266 2.38 -1.31 9.25
N GLU A 267 3.44 -1.01 9.97
CA GLU A 267 4.81 -1.43 9.66
C GLU A 267 5.04 -2.86 10.16
N VAL A 268 4.92 -3.86 9.28
CA VAL A 268 5.05 -5.27 9.66
C VAL A 268 6.51 -5.72 9.72
N ARG A 269 6.79 -6.80 10.45
CA ARG A 269 8.13 -7.40 10.67
C ARG A 269 9.06 -6.54 11.52
N LYS A 270 9.91 -7.22 12.28
CA LYS A 270 11.02 -6.62 13.05
C LYS A 270 12.02 -5.94 12.12
N ARG A 271 12.69 -4.91 12.64
CA ARG A 271 13.78 -4.19 11.98
C ARG A 271 15.01 -5.07 11.76
#